data_AF-A0A6N6WU05-F1
#
_entry.id   AF-A0A6N6WU05-F1
#
_cell.length_a   1.000
_cell.length_b   1.000
_cell.length_c   1.000
_cell.angle_alpha   90.00
_cell.angle_beta   90.00
_cell.angle_gamma   90.00
#
_symmetry.space_group_name_H-M   'P 1'
#
loop_
_entity.id
_entity.type
_entity.pdbx_description
1 polymer ?
#
loop_
_entity_poly.entity_id
_entity_poly.type
_entity_poly.pdbx_seq_one_letter_code
_entity_poly.pdbx_strand_id
1 'polypeptide(L)'
;MTPLRVFRKTTPLVNAIRLSLLPLAGLSFSAFAAQVNIAPGSLDKALNQYAAHSGFTLSVDASLTRGKQSNGLHGDYDVESGLQQLLDGSGLQVKPLGNNSWTLEPAPAPKEDALTVVGDWLGDARENDVFEHA
;
A
#
# COMPACT_ATOMS: atom_id res chain seq x y z
N MET A 1 -24.70 3.52 -70.65
CA MET A 1 -25.52 4.59 -70.05
C MET A 1 -26.80 3.94 -69.55
N THR A 2 -26.88 3.63 -68.25
CA THR A 2 -27.94 2.82 -67.64
C THR A 2 -28.78 3.72 -66.71
N PRO A 3 -30.13 3.63 -66.73
CA PRO A 3 -31.01 4.69 -66.22
C PRO A 3 -31.31 4.67 -64.71
N LEU A 4 -31.75 5.83 -64.24
CA LEU A 4 -32.38 6.15 -62.95
C LEU A 4 -33.60 5.27 -62.64
N ARG A 5 -33.83 4.94 -61.36
CA ARG A 5 -35.04 5.37 -60.59
C ARG A 5 -35.10 4.83 -59.16
N VAL A 6 -35.54 5.75 -58.30
CA VAL A 6 -35.86 5.68 -56.88
C VAL A 6 -37.06 4.74 -56.62
N PHE A 7 -37.05 3.96 -55.53
CA PHE A 7 -38.28 3.73 -54.75
C PHE A 7 -38.08 3.22 -53.32
N ARG A 8 -38.70 4.00 -52.42
CA ARG A 8 -39.44 3.64 -51.19
C ARG A 8 -38.68 3.28 -49.90
N LYS A 9 -38.94 4.19 -48.95
CA LYS A 9 -38.78 4.21 -47.50
C LYS A 9 -39.77 3.23 -46.83
N THR A 10 -39.31 2.31 -45.98
CA THR A 10 -40.02 1.74 -44.82
C THR A 10 -39.03 1.07 -43.86
N THR A 11 -38.82 1.66 -42.67
CA THR A 11 -38.38 1.02 -41.40
C THR A 11 -39.30 -0.16 -41.01
N PRO A 12 -38.97 -1.08 -40.06
CA PRO A 12 -38.02 -1.05 -38.92
C PRO A 12 -37.17 -2.35 -38.80
N LEU A 13 -36.19 -2.56 -37.90
CA LEU A 13 -36.32 -2.75 -36.46
C LEU A 13 -34.91 -3.02 -35.89
N VAL A 14 -34.42 -2.09 -35.07
CA VAL A 14 -33.65 -2.31 -33.82
C VAL A 14 -32.72 -3.54 -33.75
N ASN A 15 -31.43 -3.32 -33.99
CA ASN A 15 -30.31 -4.12 -33.43
C ASN A 15 -29.43 -3.12 -32.63
N ALA A 16 -29.77 -2.75 -31.40
CA ALA A 16 -29.46 -3.46 -30.15
C ALA A 16 -27.95 -3.76 -29.94
N ILE A 17 -27.31 -2.94 -29.09
CA ILE A 17 -26.34 -3.35 -28.04
C ILE A 17 -24.94 -3.77 -28.58
N ARG A 18 -23.83 -3.05 -28.37
CA ARG A 18 -23.14 -2.74 -27.11
C ARG A 18 -22.31 -1.46 -27.30
N LEU A 19 -22.78 -0.30 -26.83
CA LEU A 19 -21.92 0.87 -26.74
C LEU A 19 -21.06 0.74 -25.48
N SER A 20 -19.78 0.51 -25.73
CA SER A 20 -18.60 0.51 -24.86
C SER A 20 -18.82 0.96 -23.41
N LEU A 21 -18.69 0.02 -22.48
CA LEU A 21 -18.42 0.35 -21.08
C LEU A 21 -17.01 0.97 -21.00
N LEU A 22 -16.93 2.29 -20.83
CA LEU A 22 -15.71 2.91 -20.32
C LEU A 22 -15.53 2.46 -18.86
N PRO A 23 -14.39 1.85 -18.49
CA PRO A 23 -14.06 1.68 -17.08
C PRO A 23 -13.80 3.08 -16.53
N LEU A 24 -14.66 3.55 -15.64
CA LEU A 24 -14.41 4.74 -14.83
C LEU A 24 -13.31 4.37 -13.82
N ALA A 25 -12.06 4.38 -14.26
CA ALA A 25 -10.91 4.15 -13.41
C ALA A 25 -10.77 5.34 -12.45
N GLY A 26 -11.03 5.08 -11.16
CA GLY A 26 -10.42 5.79 -10.03
C GLY A 26 -10.65 7.28 -9.96
N LEU A 27 -11.82 7.70 -9.46
CA LEU A 27 -11.87 8.89 -8.62
C LEU A 27 -11.02 8.57 -7.38
N SER A 28 -9.71 8.85 -7.43
CA SER A 28 -8.92 8.97 -6.21
C SER A 28 -9.53 10.13 -5.44
N PHE A 29 -10.27 9.82 -4.38
CA PHE A 29 -10.67 10.83 -3.41
C PHE A 29 -9.35 11.39 -2.87
N SER A 30 -9.02 12.64 -3.23
CA SER A 30 -7.95 13.35 -2.53
C SER A 30 -8.46 13.53 -1.12
N ALA A 31 -8.11 12.58 -0.25
CA ALA A 31 -8.16 12.79 1.17
C ALA A 31 -7.32 14.04 1.42
N PHE A 32 -7.93 15.04 2.07
CA PHE A 32 -7.30 16.35 2.26
C PHE A 32 -6.00 16.15 3.02
N ALA A 33 -4.88 16.15 2.30
CA ALA A 33 -3.58 16.00 2.91
C ALA A 33 -3.35 17.21 3.81
N ALA A 34 -3.26 16.96 5.11
CA ALA A 34 -2.95 17.99 6.08
C ALA A 34 -1.43 18.13 6.16
N GLN A 35 -0.94 19.36 6.31
CA GLN A 35 0.47 19.56 6.57
C GLN A 35 0.79 19.10 8.00
N VAL A 36 1.50 17.99 8.12
CA VAL A 36 1.88 17.40 9.39
C VAL A 36 3.36 17.63 9.62
N ASN A 37 3.72 18.03 10.84
CA ASN A 37 5.11 18.12 11.27
C ASN A 37 5.24 17.55 12.69
N ILE A 38 5.68 16.29 12.75
CA ILE A 38 5.93 15.54 13.97
C ILE A 38 7.40 15.15 13.95
N ALA A 39 8.16 15.64 14.94
CA ALA A 39 9.56 15.30 15.10
C ALA A 39 9.75 13.81 15.46
N PRO A 40 10.87 13.18 15.06
CA PRO A 40 11.24 11.85 15.53
C PRO A 40 11.32 11.80 17.06
N GLY A 41 10.85 10.71 17.64
CA GLY A 41 10.78 10.57 19.09
C GLY A 41 10.02 9.32 19.53
N SER A 42 9.55 9.33 20.78
CA SER A 42 8.73 8.24 21.30
C SER A 42 7.44 8.12 20.49
N LEU A 43 7.09 6.90 20.10
CA LEU A 43 5.90 6.63 19.29
C LEU A 43 4.62 7.15 19.98
N ASP A 44 4.53 7.00 21.30
CA ASP A 44 3.44 7.56 22.12
C ASP A 44 3.25 9.07 21.91
N LYS A 45 4.33 9.85 21.98
CA LYS A 45 4.31 11.31 21.80
C LYS A 45 3.93 11.70 20.37
N ALA A 46 4.40 10.94 19.38
CA ALA A 46 4.08 11.18 17.98
C ALA A 46 2.58 10.94 17.71
N LEU A 47 2.05 9.81 18.15
CA LEU A 47 0.63 9.45 18.01
C LEU A 47 -0.29 10.43 18.73
N ASN A 48 0.07 10.85 19.95
CA ASN A 48 -0.71 11.82 20.71
C ASN A 48 -0.76 13.19 20.03
N GLN A 49 0.37 13.66 19.47
CA GLN A 49 0.39 14.89 18.67
C GLN A 49 -0.45 14.77 17.40
N TYR A 50 -0.40 13.62 16.74
CA TYR A 50 -1.17 13.40 15.52
C TYR A 50 -2.68 13.36 15.78
N ALA A 51 -3.11 12.64 16.81
CA ALA A 51 -4.52 12.59 17.23
C ALA A 51 -5.04 13.98 17.62
N ALA A 52 -4.22 14.78 18.33
CA ALA A 52 -4.57 16.15 18.70
C ALA A 52 -4.66 17.08 17.49
N HIS A 53 -3.79 16.91 16.48
CA HIS A 53 -3.79 17.72 15.27
C HIS A 53 -4.99 17.42 14.36
N SER A 54 -5.29 16.13 14.16
CA SER A 54 -6.31 15.68 13.21
C SER A 54 -7.70 15.50 13.85
N GLY A 55 -7.83 15.69 15.17
CA GLY A 55 -9.11 15.65 15.89
C GLY A 55 -9.80 14.29 15.89
N PHE A 56 -9.03 13.20 15.77
CA PHE A 56 -9.56 11.83 15.82
C PHE A 56 -9.27 11.18 17.17
N THR A 57 -10.11 10.19 17.51
CA THR A 57 -9.91 9.39 18.72
C THR A 57 -9.03 8.19 18.37
N LEU A 58 -7.88 8.05 19.04
CA LEU A 58 -7.02 6.89 18.91
C LEU A 58 -7.16 6.00 20.14
N SER A 59 -7.62 4.77 19.96
CA SER A 59 -7.59 3.74 20.98
C SER A 59 -6.31 2.94 20.81
N VAL A 60 -5.43 2.99 21.79
CA VAL A 60 -4.14 2.30 21.75
C VAL A 60 -3.76 1.82 23.14
N ASP A 61 -3.25 0.60 23.21
CA ASP A 61 -2.62 0.12 24.44
C ASP A 61 -1.21 0.74 24.54
N ALA A 62 -1.00 1.56 25.57
CA ALA A 62 0.28 2.24 25.77
C ALA A 62 1.44 1.25 25.95
N SER A 63 1.20 0.00 26.36
CA SER A 63 2.24 -1.02 26.50
C SER A 63 2.78 -1.47 25.14
N LEU A 64 1.98 -1.36 24.07
CA LEU A 64 2.41 -1.68 22.70
C LEU A 64 3.33 -0.60 22.11
N THR A 65 3.14 0.66 22.51
CA THR A 65 3.91 1.80 22.01
C THR A 65 5.06 2.21 22.95
N ARG A 66 5.05 1.73 24.21
CA ARG A 66 6.07 2.04 25.23
C ARG A 66 7.45 1.56 24.79
N GLY A 67 8.40 2.48 24.72
CA GLY A 67 9.79 2.19 24.34
C GLY A 67 9.99 2.00 22.83
N LYS A 68 8.93 2.16 22.02
CA LYS A 68 9.04 2.24 20.56
C LYS A 68 9.36 3.66 20.13
N GLN A 69 10.14 3.77 19.07
CA GLN A 69 10.48 5.05 18.46
C GLN A 69 9.77 5.16 17.11
N SER A 70 9.37 6.38 16.79
CA SER A 70 8.88 6.76 15.47
C SER A 70 9.89 7.67 14.81
N ASN A 71 10.07 7.52 13.50
CA ASN A 71 10.91 8.39 12.68
C ASN A 71 10.30 9.80 12.52
N GLY A 72 9.09 10.02 13.06
CA GLY A 72 8.34 11.24 12.88
C GLY A 72 7.67 11.28 11.51
N LEU A 73 6.93 12.35 11.26
CA LEU A 73 6.17 12.55 10.04
C LEU A 73 6.27 14.01 9.62
N HIS A 74 6.74 14.27 8.41
CA HIS A 74 6.84 15.64 7.89
C HIS A 74 6.42 15.70 6.43
N GLY A 75 5.36 16.44 6.15
CA GLY A 75 4.83 16.67 4.81
C GLY A 75 3.31 16.70 4.81
N ASP A 76 2.74 16.58 3.62
CA ASP A 76 1.29 16.52 3.43
C ASP A 76 0.82 15.06 3.52
N TYR A 77 0.17 14.72 4.63
CA TYR A 77 -0.33 13.38 4.90
C TYR A 77 -1.80 13.41 5.27
N ASP A 78 -2.54 12.41 4.78
CA ASP A 78 -3.87 12.11 5.28
C ASP A 78 -3.80 11.39 6.64
N VAL A 79 -4.90 11.41 7.40
CA VAL A 79 -5.06 10.67 8.67
C VAL A 79 -4.58 9.22 8.55
N GLU A 80 -5.00 8.49 7.52
CA GLU A 80 -4.62 7.09 7.31
C GLU A 80 -3.14 6.93 6.99
N SER A 81 -2.68 7.65 5.97
CA SER A 81 -1.29 7.59 5.50
C SER A 81 -0.30 8.03 6.58
N GLY A 82 -0.64 9.06 7.35
CA GLY A 82 0.18 9.56 8.44
C GLY A 82 0.27 8.59 9.62
N LEU A 83 -0.83 7.93 9.98
CA LEU A 83 -0.80 6.86 10.99
C LEU A 83 0.07 5.69 10.52
N GLN A 84 -0.07 5.24 9.28
CA GLN A 84 0.77 4.17 8.73
C GLN A 84 2.26 4.54 8.76
N GLN A 85 2.60 5.76 8.36
CA GLN A 85 3.99 6.21 8.33
C GLN A 85 4.58 6.37 9.75
N LEU A 86 3.78 6.80 10.73
CA LEU A 86 4.23 6.89 12.12
C LEU A 86 4.50 5.52 12.75
N LEU A 87 3.79 4.48 12.31
CA LEU A 87 3.90 3.11 12.79
C LEU A 87 4.95 2.28 12.04
N ASP A 88 5.52 2.84 10.98
CA ASP A 88 6.64 2.25 10.26
C ASP A 88 7.78 1.93 11.24
N GLY A 89 8.32 0.72 11.15
CA GLY A 89 9.33 0.20 12.09
C GLY A 89 8.84 -0.19 13.48
N SER A 90 7.58 0.08 13.85
CA SER A 90 7.03 -0.30 15.16
C SER A 90 6.44 -1.71 15.18
N GLY A 91 6.12 -2.28 14.01
CA GLY A 91 5.43 -3.57 13.89
C GLY A 91 3.97 -3.52 14.30
N LEU A 92 3.35 -2.33 14.20
CA LEU A 92 1.96 -2.08 14.54
C LEU A 92 1.20 -1.66 13.28
N GLN A 93 -0.08 -1.99 13.22
CA GLN A 93 -1.00 -1.59 12.17
C GLN A 93 -2.13 -0.75 12.76
N VAL A 94 -2.57 0.26 12.01
CA VAL A 94 -3.75 1.05 12.35
C VAL A 94 -4.99 0.47 11.67
N LYS A 95 -6.12 0.48 12.38
CA LYS A 95 -7.40 0.06 11.84
C LYS A 95 -8.50 1.08 12.14
N PRO A 96 -9.30 1.50 11.15
CA PRO A 96 -10.44 2.38 11.37
C PRO A 96 -11.56 1.64 12.12
N LEU A 97 -12.09 2.25 13.18
CA LEU A 97 -13.31 1.81 13.87
C LEU A 97 -14.57 2.51 13.34
N GLY A 98 -14.40 3.63 12.62
CA GLY A 98 -15.50 4.49 12.17
C GLY A 98 -15.67 5.72 13.07
N ASN A 99 -16.45 6.70 12.61
CA ASN A 99 -16.69 7.97 13.31
C ASN A 99 -15.40 8.68 13.80
N ASN A 100 -14.39 8.78 12.93
CA ASN A 100 -13.10 9.40 13.27
C ASN A 100 -12.40 8.70 14.47
N SER A 101 -12.65 7.40 14.67
CA SER A 101 -11.99 6.59 15.69
C SER A 101 -11.11 5.53 15.05
N TRP A 102 -9.92 5.34 15.60
CA TRP A 102 -8.87 4.45 15.10
C TRP A 102 -8.38 3.56 16.24
N THR A 103 -7.99 2.32 15.94
CA THR A 103 -7.31 1.43 16.88
C THR A 103 -5.96 1.00 16.36
N LEU A 104 -5.07 0.64 17.28
CA LEU A 104 -3.78 0.04 16.99
C LEU A 104 -3.77 -1.43 17.36
N GLU A 105 -3.33 -2.27 16.43
CA GLU A 105 -3.17 -3.71 16.62
C GLU A 105 -1.74 -4.11 16.22
N PRO A 106 -1.16 -5.18 16.79
CA PRO A 106 0.09 -5.73 16.30
C PRO A 106 -0.05 -6.10 14.82
N ALA A 107 0.87 -5.63 13.99
CA ALA A 107 0.94 -6.13 12.62
C ALA A 107 1.34 -7.61 12.71
N PRO A 108 0.69 -8.52 11.96
CA PRO A 108 1.24 -9.85 11.78
C PRO A 108 2.65 -9.66 11.23
N ALA A 109 3.66 -10.05 12.01
CA ALA A 109 5.04 -10.03 11.53
C ALA A 109 5.04 -10.72 10.16
N PRO A 110 5.62 -10.11 9.11
CA PRO A 110 5.91 -10.84 7.90
C PRO A 110 6.66 -12.08 8.36
N LYS A 111 6.11 -13.26 8.11
CA LYS A 111 6.90 -14.49 8.23
C LYS A 111 8.07 -14.23 7.31
N GLU A 112 9.22 -14.03 7.91
CA GLU A 112 10.46 -13.79 7.22
C GLU A 112 10.68 -15.05 6.39
N ASP A 113 10.15 -15.03 5.16
CA ASP A 113 10.41 -16.03 4.15
C ASP A 113 11.92 -16.06 4.07
N ALA A 114 12.47 -17.16 4.60
CA ALA A 114 13.88 -17.38 4.75
C ALA A 114 14.53 -16.94 3.45
N LEU A 115 15.25 -15.81 3.51
CA LEU A 115 16.17 -15.41 2.45
C LEU A 115 17.14 -16.57 2.33
N THR A 116 16.84 -17.49 1.42
CA THR A 116 17.68 -18.64 1.12
C THR A 116 18.89 -18.02 0.47
N VAL A 117 19.93 -17.80 1.27
CA VAL A 117 21.25 -17.45 0.79
C VAL A 117 21.70 -18.65 -0.04
N VAL A 118 21.46 -18.57 -1.35
CA VAL A 118 22.07 -19.45 -2.34
C VAL A 118 23.54 -19.08 -2.36
N GLY A 119 24.31 -19.76 -1.53
CA GLY A 119 25.71 -19.44 -1.31
C GLY A 119 26.51 -20.63 -0.82
N ASP A 120 26.39 -21.79 -1.49
CA ASP A 120 27.40 -22.86 -1.38
C ASP A 120 27.28 -23.86 -2.56
N TRP A 121 27.62 -23.43 -3.78
CA TRP A 121 27.83 -24.33 -4.93
C TRP A 121 29.14 -23.99 -5.67
N LEU A 122 30.17 -23.55 -4.96
CA LEU A 122 31.48 -23.29 -5.53
C LEU A 122 32.56 -23.98 -4.70
N GLY A 123 32.89 -25.22 -5.04
CA GLY A 123 34.05 -25.89 -4.45
C GLY A 123 34.04 -27.41 -4.52
N ASP A 124 33.70 -28.00 -5.67
CA ASP A 124 34.23 -29.33 -5.98
C ASP A 124 35.75 -29.19 -6.12
N ALA A 125 36.45 -29.45 -5.01
CA ALA A 125 37.90 -29.45 -4.93
C ALA A 125 38.35 -30.86 -4.58
N ARG A 126 38.19 -31.81 -5.52
CA ARG A 126 39.03 -33.01 -5.58
C ARG A 126 38.83 -33.81 -6.86
N GLU A 127 39.57 -33.45 -7.90
CA GLU A 127 40.15 -34.47 -8.76
C GLU A 127 41.64 -34.16 -8.92
N ASN A 128 42.44 -35.06 -8.38
CA ASN A 128 43.88 -35.06 -8.33
C ASN A 128 44.35 -35.66 -9.66
N ASP A 129 44.63 -34.83 -10.66
CA ASP A 129 45.30 -35.26 -11.90
C ASP A 129 46.73 -35.71 -11.57
N VAL A 130 46.89 -36.99 -11.22
CA VAL A 130 48.18 -37.68 -11.20
C VAL A 130 48.52 -37.98 -12.65
N PHE A 131 49.20 -37.04 -13.30
CA PHE A 131 49.87 -37.32 -14.56
C PHE A 131 51.06 -38.26 -14.28
N GLU A 132 50.87 -39.56 -14.52
CA GLU A 132 52.00 -40.46 -14.78
C GLU A 132 52.77 -39.91 -15.99
N HIS A 133 54.04 -39.53 -15.77
CA HIS A 133 54.97 -39.22 -16.85
C HIS A 133 56.25 -40.05 -16.66
N ALA A 134 56.42 -40.94 -17.65
CA ALA A 134 57.61 -41.71 -18.02
C ALA A 134 57.98 -42.95 -17.18
#